data_AF-A0A494Y785-F1
#
_entry.id   AF-A0A494Y785-F1
#
_cell.length_a   1.000
_cell.length_b   1.000
_cell.length_c   1.000
_cell.angle_alpha   90.00
_cell.angle_beta   90.00
_cell.angle_gamma   90.00
#
_symmetry.space_group_name_H-M   'P 1'
#
loop_
_entity.id
_entity.type
_entity.pdbx_description
1 polymer ?
#
loop_
_entity_poly.entity_id
_entity_poly.type
_entity_poly.pdbx_seq_one_letter_code
_entity_poly.pdbx_strand_id
1 'polypeptide(L)'
;MFGVSIVTTQPVAAQSIEDRLRSQLRETTLQLRQLQDSQSQLQADSAAANQQRDKALADLKQAQQELAEAKQKSGAQSETERALASEKVRRSQDEQELEKYKASYAELQNVSRVRDTERTQSQTALKTQQTQLQNCQAKNEQLYQVGHEILDAYAHAGIVSVLQSREPFAERERVKYDSIAQAYGDSLYENKYDPRASPPSAASAAIESSAPAASK
;
A
#
# COMPACT_ATOMS: atom_id res chain seq x y z
N MET A 1 105.32 115.52 -12.03
CA MET A 1 104.84 115.52 -10.63
C MET A 1 104.44 114.10 -10.27
N PHE A 2 104.86 113.72 -9.06
CA PHE A 2 104.68 112.48 -8.29
C PHE A 2 103.50 111.55 -8.60
N GLY A 3 103.77 110.25 -8.47
CA GLY A 3 102.74 109.23 -8.27
C GLY A 3 103.24 107.80 -8.42
N VAL A 4 104.12 107.35 -7.53
CA VAL A 4 104.51 105.93 -7.38
C VAL A 4 103.31 105.12 -6.87
N SER A 5 103.08 103.95 -7.44
CA SER A 5 102.49 102.80 -6.71
C SER A 5 102.89 101.49 -7.37
N ILE A 6 103.78 100.79 -6.65
CA ILE A 6 104.11 99.39 -6.84
C ILE A 6 102.97 98.57 -6.24
N VAL A 7 102.41 97.60 -6.99
CA VAL A 7 101.77 96.43 -6.38
C VAL A 7 102.23 95.19 -7.15
N THR A 8 103.13 94.47 -6.50
CA THR A 8 103.43 93.06 -6.68
C THR A 8 102.15 92.22 -6.62
N THR A 9 101.92 91.35 -7.61
CA THR A 9 100.96 90.25 -7.46
C THR A 9 101.64 88.92 -7.77
N GLN A 10 101.69 88.12 -6.71
CA GLN A 10 102.06 86.70 -6.62
C GLN A 10 100.82 85.81 -6.94
N PRO A 11 100.95 84.47 -7.03
CA PRO A 11 100.09 83.61 -7.82
C PRO A 11 98.79 83.18 -7.09
N VAL A 12 97.62 83.49 -7.68
CA VAL A 12 96.28 83.15 -7.15
C VAL A 12 95.71 81.83 -7.72
N ALA A 13 96.33 81.26 -8.76
CA ALA A 13 95.75 80.11 -9.47
C ALA A 13 95.74 78.78 -8.67
N ALA A 14 96.69 78.58 -7.74
CA ALA A 14 96.84 77.30 -7.02
C ALA A 14 95.78 77.05 -5.92
N GLN A 15 95.28 78.10 -5.25
CA GLN A 15 94.27 77.94 -4.20
C GLN A 15 92.88 77.55 -4.75
N SER A 16 92.55 77.98 -5.97
CA SER A 16 91.24 77.72 -6.60
C SER A 16 91.02 76.26 -7.04
N ILE A 17 92.09 75.55 -7.38
CA ILE A 17 92.04 74.15 -7.83
C ILE A 17 91.89 73.23 -6.62
N GLU A 18 92.62 73.52 -5.54
CA GLU A 18 92.56 72.79 -4.28
C GLU A 18 91.15 72.82 -3.65
N ASP A 19 90.51 74.01 -3.64
CA ASP A 19 89.16 74.18 -3.10
C ASP A 19 88.09 73.48 -3.95
N ARG A 20 88.28 73.41 -5.28
CA ARG A 20 87.41 72.67 -6.20
C ARG A 20 87.57 71.15 -6.03
N LEU A 21 88.79 70.65 -5.80
CA LEU A 21 89.00 69.24 -5.46
C LEU A 21 88.34 68.90 -4.13
N ARG A 22 88.45 69.76 -3.12
CA ARG A 22 87.78 69.56 -1.82
C ARG A 22 86.26 69.57 -1.93
N SER A 23 85.69 70.46 -2.74
CA SER A 23 84.24 70.48 -2.98
C SER A 23 83.77 69.23 -3.71
N GLN A 24 84.51 68.80 -4.75
CA GLN A 24 84.22 67.56 -5.48
C GLN A 24 84.32 66.33 -4.57
N LEU A 25 85.33 66.27 -3.69
CA LEU A 25 85.51 65.13 -2.77
C LEU A 25 84.39 65.08 -1.71
N ARG A 26 83.92 66.24 -1.22
CA ARG A 26 82.73 66.32 -0.35
C ARG A 26 81.47 65.88 -1.08
N GLU A 27 81.28 66.32 -2.32
CA GLU A 27 80.13 65.95 -3.15
C GLU A 27 80.11 64.46 -3.47
N THR A 28 81.25 63.85 -3.83
CA THR A 28 81.35 62.40 -4.04
C THR A 28 81.12 61.62 -2.76
N THR A 29 81.58 62.14 -1.60
CA THR A 29 81.33 61.49 -0.30
C THR A 29 79.84 61.52 0.07
N LEU A 30 79.15 62.64 -0.22
CA LEU A 30 77.69 62.76 -0.03
C LEU A 30 76.92 61.83 -0.97
N GLN A 31 77.29 61.76 -2.25
CA GLN A 31 76.68 60.85 -3.23
C GLN A 31 76.87 59.38 -2.85
N LEU A 32 78.06 59.01 -2.36
CA LEU A 32 78.34 57.63 -1.95
C LEU A 32 77.52 57.25 -0.71
N ARG A 33 77.38 58.16 0.26
CA ARG A 33 76.49 57.97 1.41
C ARG A 33 75.02 57.84 0.99
N GLN A 34 74.56 58.70 0.08
CA GLN A 34 73.18 58.64 -0.44
C GLN A 34 72.90 57.36 -1.23
N LEU A 35 73.86 56.88 -2.03
CA LEU A 35 73.77 55.59 -2.71
C LEU A 35 73.73 54.43 -1.71
N GLN A 36 74.53 54.48 -0.66
CA GLN A 36 74.57 53.45 0.39
C GLN A 36 73.26 53.40 1.18
N ASP A 37 72.69 54.56 1.53
CA ASP A 37 71.35 54.66 2.14
C ASP A 37 70.28 54.11 1.18
N SER A 38 70.32 54.48 -0.11
CA SER A 38 69.38 53.96 -1.11
C SER A 38 69.48 52.43 -1.33
N GLN A 39 70.69 51.87 -1.25
CA GLN A 39 70.91 50.43 -1.35
C GLN A 39 70.31 49.69 -0.15
N SER A 40 70.50 50.23 1.07
CA SER A 40 69.90 49.66 2.27
C SER A 40 68.37 49.73 2.25
N GLN A 41 67.81 50.84 1.75
CA GLN A 41 66.36 50.99 1.58
C GLN A 41 65.81 49.98 0.55
N LEU A 42 66.44 49.83 -0.61
CA LEU A 42 66.02 48.87 -1.63
C LEU A 42 66.12 47.41 -1.15
N GLN A 43 67.15 47.08 -0.35
CA GLN A 43 67.24 45.76 0.27
C GLN A 43 66.10 45.52 1.28
N ALA A 44 65.76 46.52 2.08
CA ALA A 44 64.63 46.44 3.01
C ALA A 44 63.30 46.28 2.26
N ASP A 45 63.07 47.05 1.19
CA ASP A 45 61.86 46.98 0.37
C ASP A 45 61.75 45.64 -0.38
N SER A 46 62.86 45.12 -0.91
CA SER A 46 62.93 43.79 -1.54
C SER A 46 62.62 42.68 -0.54
N ALA A 47 63.16 42.76 0.68
CA ALA A 47 62.85 41.81 1.75
C ALA A 47 61.36 41.86 2.13
N ALA A 48 60.79 43.06 2.28
CA ALA A 48 59.37 43.24 2.57
C ALA A 48 58.46 42.72 1.44
N ALA A 49 58.80 43.02 0.19
CA ALA A 49 58.06 42.54 -0.99
C ALA A 49 58.13 41.02 -1.13
N ASN A 50 59.29 40.41 -0.88
CA ASN A 50 59.43 38.95 -0.87
C ASN A 50 58.60 38.32 0.25
N GLN A 51 58.59 38.88 1.46
CA GLN A 51 57.73 38.41 2.55
C GLN A 51 56.24 38.53 2.21
N GLN A 52 55.81 39.62 1.58
CA GLN A 52 54.43 39.79 1.15
C GLN A 52 54.05 38.80 0.04
N ARG A 53 54.94 38.57 -0.93
CA ARG A 53 54.74 37.55 -1.97
C ARG A 53 54.62 36.16 -1.36
N ASP A 54 55.49 35.81 -0.44
CA ASP A 54 55.50 34.48 0.18
C ASP A 54 54.25 34.26 1.04
N LYS A 55 53.77 35.29 1.74
CA LYS A 55 52.46 35.28 2.44
C LYS A 55 51.30 35.13 1.45
N ALA A 56 51.25 35.94 0.40
CA ALA A 56 50.18 35.86 -0.60
C ALA A 56 50.15 34.48 -1.30
N LEU A 57 51.32 33.88 -1.56
CA LEU A 57 51.42 32.53 -2.11
C LEU A 57 50.93 31.46 -1.12
N ALA A 58 51.19 31.63 0.18
CA ALA A 58 50.66 30.75 1.22
C ALA A 58 49.13 30.85 1.31
N ASP A 59 48.60 32.08 1.33
CA ASP A 59 47.16 32.33 1.39
C ASP A 59 46.44 31.78 0.15
N LEU A 60 47.02 31.93 -1.04
CA LEU A 60 46.46 31.40 -2.29
C LEU A 60 46.42 29.86 -2.26
N LYS A 61 47.47 29.21 -1.75
CA LYS A 61 47.47 27.74 -1.58
C LYS A 61 46.41 27.30 -0.58
N GLN A 62 46.26 28.00 0.54
CA GLN A 62 45.24 27.68 1.54
C GLN A 62 43.82 27.85 0.96
N ALA A 63 43.55 28.97 0.29
CA ALA A 63 42.26 29.21 -0.36
C ALA A 63 41.95 28.17 -1.45
N GLN A 64 42.95 27.71 -2.21
CA GLN A 64 42.78 26.63 -3.19
C GLN A 64 42.43 25.29 -2.52
N GLN A 65 43.04 24.97 -1.38
CA GLN A 65 42.73 23.77 -0.61
C GLN A 65 41.30 23.82 -0.05
N GLU A 66 40.92 24.92 0.58
CA GLU A 66 39.57 25.12 1.12
C GLU A 66 38.49 25.04 0.03
N LEU A 67 38.75 25.61 -1.15
CA LEU A 67 37.84 25.54 -2.29
C LEU A 67 37.72 24.12 -2.86
N ALA A 68 38.81 23.35 -2.89
CA ALA A 68 38.78 21.95 -3.28
C ALA A 68 37.96 21.10 -2.30
N GLU A 69 38.15 21.30 -0.99
CA GLU A 69 37.37 20.61 0.04
C GLU A 69 35.88 21.00 0.00
N ALA A 70 35.56 22.28 -0.18
CA ALA A 70 34.18 22.74 -0.27
C ALA A 70 33.46 22.15 -1.48
N LYS A 71 34.15 22.06 -2.64
CA LYS A 71 33.61 21.40 -3.84
C LYS A 71 33.37 19.92 -3.61
N GLN A 72 34.29 19.22 -2.94
CA GLN A 72 34.11 17.80 -2.62
C GLN A 72 32.91 17.57 -1.69
N LYS A 73 32.77 18.38 -0.63
CA LYS A 73 31.64 18.30 0.32
C LYS A 73 30.31 18.59 -0.38
N SER A 74 30.25 19.62 -1.22
CA SER A 74 29.05 19.96 -1.99
C SER A 74 28.67 18.86 -2.99
N GLY A 75 29.66 18.26 -3.67
CA GLY A 75 29.45 17.12 -4.57
C GLY A 75 28.86 15.91 -3.84
N ALA A 76 29.47 15.53 -2.71
CA ALA A 76 28.99 14.44 -1.87
C ALA A 76 27.57 14.70 -1.35
N GLN A 77 27.26 15.93 -0.93
CA GLN A 77 25.93 16.29 -0.48
C GLN A 77 24.90 16.16 -1.61
N SER A 78 25.21 16.63 -2.82
CA SER A 78 24.32 16.48 -3.98
C SER A 78 24.05 15.01 -4.33
N GLU A 79 25.07 14.15 -4.24
CA GLU A 79 24.90 12.70 -4.45
C GLU A 79 24.01 12.06 -3.39
N THR A 80 24.19 12.42 -2.11
CA THR A 80 23.32 11.93 -1.04
C THR A 80 21.87 12.40 -1.21
N GLU A 81 21.65 13.64 -1.64
CA GLU A 81 20.31 14.18 -1.90
C GLU A 81 19.63 13.45 -3.07
N ARG A 82 20.37 13.16 -4.15
CA ARG A 82 19.86 12.36 -5.27
C ARG A 82 19.54 10.92 -4.85
N ALA A 83 20.40 10.30 -4.07
CA ALA A 83 20.17 8.96 -3.54
C ALA A 83 18.90 8.92 -2.68
N LEU A 84 18.74 9.87 -1.76
CA LEU A 84 17.58 9.97 -0.88
C LEU A 84 16.28 10.28 -1.65
N ALA A 85 16.34 11.12 -2.69
CA ALA A 85 15.22 11.35 -3.58
C ALA A 85 14.82 10.07 -4.34
N SER A 86 15.80 9.31 -4.85
CA SER A 86 15.54 8.04 -5.54
C SER A 86 14.93 6.98 -4.61
N GLU A 87 15.38 6.91 -3.35
CA GLU A 87 14.83 6.00 -2.36
C GLU A 87 13.39 6.35 -2.00
N LYS A 88 13.07 7.65 -1.86
CA LYS A 88 11.69 8.11 -1.63
C LYS A 88 10.76 7.71 -2.78
N VAL A 89 11.20 7.90 -4.02
CA VAL A 89 10.41 7.49 -5.20
C VAL A 89 10.18 5.98 -5.19
N ARG A 90 11.24 5.20 -4.97
CA ARG A 90 11.13 3.74 -4.90
C ARG A 90 10.21 3.28 -3.77
N ARG A 91 10.32 3.86 -2.57
CA ARG A 91 9.42 3.58 -1.45
C ARG A 91 7.96 3.89 -1.79
N SER A 92 7.70 5.02 -2.45
CA SER A 92 6.34 5.37 -2.88
C SER A 92 5.77 4.41 -3.93
N GLN A 93 6.63 3.86 -4.80
CA GLN A 93 6.23 2.83 -5.76
C GLN A 93 5.94 1.51 -5.06
N ASP A 94 6.82 1.07 -4.15
CA ASP A 94 6.64 -0.14 -3.35
C ASP A 94 5.35 -0.06 -2.52
N GLU A 95 5.04 1.10 -1.93
CA GLU A 95 3.79 1.35 -1.20
C GLU A 95 2.56 1.24 -2.12
N GLN A 96 2.61 1.81 -3.33
CA GLN A 96 1.51 1.70 -4.30
C GLN A 96 1.31 0.26 -4.77
N GLU A 97 2.38 -0.50 -4.99
CA GLU A 97 2.29 -1.92 -5.33
C GLU A 97 1.69 -2.73 -4.19
N LEU A 98 2.13 -2.48 -2.96
CA LEU A 98 1.63 -3.17 -1.78
C LEU A 98 0.13 -2.91 -1.57
N GLU A 99 -0.34 -1.69 -1.77
CA GLU A 99 -1.77 -1.38 -1.71
C GLU A 99 -2.57 -2.06 -2.84
N LYS A 100 -2.02 -2.14 -4.06
CA LYS A 100 -2.64 -2.92 -5.14
C LYS A 100 -2.75 -4.41 -4.80
N TYR A 101 -1.68 -4.99 -4.24
CA TYR A 101 -1.69 -6.38 -3.80
C TYR A 101 -2.73 -6.62 -2.71
N LYS A 102 -2.80 -5.76 -1.68
CA LYS A 102 -3.84 -5.83 -0.65
C LYS A 102 -5.25 -5.75 -1.24
N ALA A 103 -5.50 -4.81 -2.14
CA ALA A 103 -6.80 -4.66 -2.79
C ALA A 103 -7.17 -5.93 -3.59
N SER A 104 -6.23 -6.48 -4.37
CA SER A 104 -6.47 -7.72 -5.11
C SER A 104 -6.73 -8.93 -4.20
N TYR A 105 -6.06 -8.98 -3.04
CA TYR A 105 -6.25 -10.05 -2.06
C TYR A 105 -7.62 -9.95 -1.39
N ALA A 106 -8.02 -8.74 -1.01
CA ALA A 106 -9.34 -8.49 -0.45
C ALA A 106 -10.46 -8.84 -1.45
N GLU A 107 -10.27 -8.48 -2.73
CA GLU A 107 -11.20 -8.85 -3.79
C GLU A 107 -11.30 -10.37 -3.98
N LEU A 108 -10.16 -11.07 -4.03
CA LEU A 108 -10.15 -12.53 -4.13
C LEU A 108 -10.85 -13.19 -2.93
N GLN A 109 -10.64 -12.66 -1.73
CA GLN A 109 -11.31 -13.15 -0.53
C GLN A 109 -12.83 -12.94 -0.60
N ASN A 110 -13.29 -11.79 -1.10
CA ASN A 110 -14.71 -11.52 -1.31
C ASN A 110 -15.31 -12.47 -2.36
N VAL A 111 -14.65 -12.64 -3.50
CA VAL A 111 -15.08 -13.57 -4.54
C VAL A 111 -15.20 -15.00 -3.99
N SER A 112 -14.23 -15.46 -3.20
CA SER A 112 -14.31 -16.78 -2.55
C SER A 112 -15.54 -16.90 -1.65
N ARG A 113 -15.77 -15.91 -0.78
CA ARG A 113 -16.93 -15.92 0.13
C ARG A 113 -18.27 -15.91 -0.61
N VAL A 114 -18.37 -15.13 -1.68
CA VAL A 114 -19.56 -15.09 -2.54
C VAL A 114 -19.76 -16.46 -3.19
N ARG A 115 -18.71 -17.05 -3.76
CA ARG A 115 -18.78 -18.39 -4.36
C ARG A 115 -19.19 -19.48 -3.38
N ASP A 116 -18.66 -19.44 -2.15
CA ASP A 116 -19.03 -20.41 -1.11
C ASP A 116 -20.49 -20.25 -0.67
N THR A 117 -20.97 -19.01 -0.60
CA THR A 117 -22.37 -18.70 -0.32
C THR A 117 -23.29 -19.17 -1.44
N GLU A 118 -22.96 -18.86 -2.70
CA GLU A 118 -23.70 -19.31 -3.89
C GLU A 118 -23.76 -20.85 -3.97
N ARG A 119 -22.64 -21.52 -3.69
CA ARG A 119 -22.57 -22.99 -3.64
C ARG A 119 -23.47 -23.55 -2.56
N THR A 120 -23.42 -22.99 -1.35
CA THR A 120 -24.23 -23.44 -0.22
C THR A 120 -25.72 -23.23 -0.47
N GLN A 121 -26.10 -22.08 -1.03
CA GLN A 121 -27.48 -21.78 -1.43
C GLN A 121 -27.97 -22.75 -2.50
N SER A 122 -27.17 -22.97 -3.56
CA SER A 122 -27.51 -23.89 -4.64
C SER A 122 -27.64 -25.32 -4.13
N GLN A 123 -26.73 -25.78 -3.27
CA GLN A 123 -26.79 -27.11 -2.67
C GLN A 123 -28.02 -27.27 -1.77
N THR A 124 -28.39 -26.23 -1.03
CA THR A 124 -29.60 -26.23 -0.19
C THR A 124 -30.84 -26.29 -1.06
N ALA A 125 -30.93 -25.47 -2.11
CA ALA A 125 -32.04 -25.48 -3.05
C ALA A 125 -32.19 -26.86 -3.73
N LEU A 126 -31.08 -27.48 -4.15
CA LEU A 126 -31.09 -28.83 -4.72
C LEU A 126 -31.61 -29.87 -3.73
N LYS A 127 -31.15 -29.83 -2.47
CA LYS A 127 -31.66 -30.73 -1.41
C LYS A 127 -33.15 -30.53 -1.18
N THR A 128 -33.62 -29.28 -1.08
CA THR A 128 -35.04 -28.97 -0.92
C THR A 128 -35.87 -29.52 -2.08
N GLN A 129 -35.42 -29.32 -3.33
CA GLN A 129 -36.10 -29.87 -4.51
C GLN A 129 -36.11 -31.40 -4.52
N GLN A 130 -34.99 -32.02 -4.14
CA GLN A 130 -34.91 -33.48 -4.04
C GLN A 130 -35.88 -34.03 -2.99
N THR A 131 -35.99 -33.40 -1.82
CA THR A 131 -36.97 -33.78 -0.79
C THR A 131 -38.40 -33.56 -1.28
N GLN A 132 -38.69 -32.46 -1.98
CA GLN A 132 -40.01 -32.22 -2.56
C GLN A 132 -40.39 -33.31 -3.58
N LEU A 133 -39.47 -33.72 -4.44
CA LEU A 133 -39.68 -34.80 -5.40
C LEU A 133 -39.92 -36.14 -4.71
N GLN A 134 -39.12 -36.48 -3.68
CA GLN A 134 -39.32 -37.71 -2.91
C GLN A 134 -40.68 -37.75 -2.22
N ASN A 135 -41.10 -36.63 -1.62
CA ASN A 135 -42.42 -36.53 -0.99
C ASN A 135 -43.56 -36.66 -2.01
N CYS A 136 -43.40 -36.04 -3.19
CA CYS A 136 -44.37 -36.16 -4.28
C CYS A 136 -44.47 -37.60 -4.78
N GLN A 137 -43.33 -38.30 -4.95
CA GLN A 137 -43.29 -39.71 -5.34
C GLN A 137 -43.99 -40.60 -4.30
N ALA A 138 -43.66 -40.45 -3.01
CA ALA A 138 -44.30 -41.24 -1.95
C ALA A 138 -45.82 -41.00 -1.88
N LYS A 139 -46.26 -39.74 -2.00
CA LYS A 139 -47.68 -39.38 -2.03
C LYS A 139 -48.39 -39.93 -3.27
N ASN A 140 -47.70 -39.95 -4.41
CA ASN A 140 -48.23 -40.52 -5.64
C ASN A 140 -48.40 -42.05 -5.52
N GLU A 141 -47.42 -42.75 -4.96
CA GLU A 141 -47.53 -44.20 -4.65
C GLU A 141 -48.71 -44.48 -3.70
N GLN A 142 -48.88 -43.68 -2.65
CA GLN A 142 -50.01 -43.78 -1.72
C GLN A 142 -51.35 -43.57 -2.43
N LEU A 143 -51.47 -42.56 -3.30
CA LEU A 143 -52.68 -42.31 -4.08
C LEU A 143 -53.00 -43.47 -5.04
N TYR A 144 -51.99 -44.08 -5.68
CA TYR A 144 -52.18 -45.26 -6.50
C TYR A 144 -52.69 -46.45 -5.69
N GLN A 145 -52.11 -46.68 -4.50
CA GLN A 145 -52.53 -47.75 -3.60
C GLN A 145 -54.00 -47.57 -3.16
N VAL A 146 -54.36 -46.36 -2.72
CA VAL A 146 -55.76 -46.03 -2.35
C VAL A 146 -56.70 -46.18 -3.53
N GLY A 147 -56.28 -45.75 -4.73
CA GLY A 147 -57.04 -45.94 -5.96
C GLY A 147 -57.29 -47.43 -6.28
N HIS A 148 -56.29 -48.28 -6.09
CA HIS A 148 -56.45 -49.73 -6.22
C HIS A 148 -57.39 -50.33 -5.18
N GLU A 149 -57.30 -49.90 -3.92
CA GLU A 149 -58.18 -50.35 -2.85
C GLU A 149 -59.65 -49.96 -3.11
N ILE A 150 -59.91 -48.75 -3.63
CA ILE A 150 -61.25 -48.32 -4.03
C ILE A 150 -61.80 -49.20 -5.17
N LEU A 151 -60.99 -49.48 -6.20
CA LEU A 151 -61.38 -50.34 -7.32
C LEU A 151 -61.65 -51.77 -6.85
N ASP A 152 -60.82 -52.30 -5.97
CA ASP A 152 -60.97 -53.65 -5.40
C ASP A 152 -62.23 -53.76 -4.53
N ALA A 153 -62.48 -52.76 -3.68
CA ALA A 153 -63.70 -52.67 -2.88
C ALA A 153 -64.97 -52.62 -3.76
N TYR A 154 -64.94 -51.86 -4.87
CA TYR A 154 -66.05 -51.82 -5.82
C TYR A 154 -66.28 -53.16 -6.53
N ALA A 155 -65.19 -53.84 -6.95
CA ALA A 155 -65.28 -55.16 -7.59
C ALA A 155 -65.89 -56.21 -6.64
N HIS A 156 -65.44 -56.26 -5.39
CA HIS A 156 -65.95 -57.19 -4.38
C HIS A 156 -67.38 -56.84 -3.94
N ALA A 157 -67.72 -55.56 -3.77
CA ALA A 157 -69.07 -55.13 -3.44
C ALA A 157 -70.08 -55.49 -4.54
N GLY A 158 -69.71 -55.40 -5.83
CA GLY A 158 -70.55 -55.86 -6.93
C GLY A 158 -70.84 -57.37 -6.89
N ILE A 159 -69.86 -58.18 -6.49
CA ILE A 159 -70.01 -59.64 -6.40
C ILE A 159 -70.85 -60.03 -5.17
N VAL A 160 -70.62 -59.38 -4.03
CA VAL A 160 -71.33 -59.66 -2.76
C VAL A 160 -72.77 -59.13 -2.78
N SER A 161 -73.00 -57.93 -3.32
CA SER A 161 -74.33 -57.30 -3.37
C SER A 161 -75.30 -58.03 -4.31
N VAL A 162 -74.83 -58.54 -5.46
CA VAL A 162 -75.65 -59.37 -6.36
C VAL A 162 -76.11 -60.67 -5.66
N LEU A 163 -75.29 -61.21 -4.75
CA LEU A 163 -75.65 -62.38 -3.94
C LEU A 163 -76.62 -62.04 -2.79
N GLN A 164 -76.49 -60.85 -2.18
CA GLN A 164 -77.27 -60.39 -1.02
C GLN A 164 -78.57 -59.62 -1.37
N SER A 165 -78.81 -59.29 -2.64
CA SER A 165 -79.98 -58.54 -3.15
C SER A 165 -81.36 -59.16 -2.86
N ARG A 166 -81.43 -60.26 -2.08
CA ARG A 166 -82.66 -60.96 -1.71
C ARG A 166 -83.11 -60.73 -0.26
N GLU A 167 -82.41 -59.91 0.53
CA GLU A 167 -82.69 -59.69 1.97
C GLU A 167 -83.01 -58.20 2.33
N PRO A 168 -83.95 -57.91 3.25
CA PRO A 168 -84.55 -56.59 3.44
C PRO A 168 -83.84 -55.62 4.43
N PHE A 169 -82.50 -55.61 4.54
CA PHE A 169 -81.76 -54.77 5.53
C PHE A 169 -80.91 -53.63 4.94
N ALA A 170 -81.36 -53.02 3.83
CA ALA A 170 -80.61 -52.02 3.05
C ALA A 170 -80.20 -50.73 3.80
N GLU A 171 -80.87 -50.36 4.90
CA GLU A 171 -80.54 -49.12 5.64
C GLU A 171 -79.19 -49.19 6.39
N ARG A 172 -78.87 -50.32 7.03
CA ARG A 172 -77.57 -50.47 7.74
C ARG A 172 -76.40 -50.58 6.77
N GLU A 173 -76.64 -51.09 5.57
CA GLU A 173 -75.61 -51.17 4.53
C GLU A 173 -75.29 -49.79 3.95
N ARG A 174 -76.29 -48.91 3.76
CA ARG A 174 -76.06 -47.52 3.31
C ARG A 174 -75.09 -46.77 4.21
N VAL A 175 -75.27 -46.82 5.53
CA VAL A 175 -74.38 -46.14 6.49
C VAL A 175 -72.95 -46.68 6.42
N LYS A 176 -72.77 -48.00 6.16
CA LYS A 176 -71.44 -48.59 5.96
C LYS A 176 -70.79 -48.07 4.68
N TYR A 177 -71.53 -47.99 3.57
CA TYR A 177 -71.02 -47.41 2.33
C TYR A 177 -70.63 -45.93 2.49
N ASP A 178 -71.43 -45.15 3.21
CA ASP A 178 -71.10 -43.75 3.51
C ASP A 178 -69.80 -43.64 4.33
N SER A 179 -69.61 -44.51 5.34
CA SER A 179 -68.38 -44.53 6.15
C SER A 179 -67.13 -44.93 5.35
N ILE A 180 -67.27 -45.86 4.41
CA ILE A 180 -66.18 -46.28 3.52
C ILE A 180 -65.83 -45.16 2.52
N ALA A 181 -66.86 -44.51 1.96
CA ALA A 181 -66.67 -43.37 1.07
C ALA A 181 -65.99 -42.19 1.78
N GLN A 182 -66.33 -41.93 3.05
CA GLN A 182 -65.65 -40.95 3.88
C GLN A 182 -64.18 -41.32 4.12
N ALA A 183 -63.90 -42.56 4.56
CA ALA A 183 -62.53 -43.00 4.82
C ALA A 183 -61.60 -42.91 3.59
N TYR A 184 -62.11 -43.27 2.40
CA TYR A 184 -61.36 -43.10 1.16
C TYR A 184 -61.24 -41.63 0.74
N GLY A 185 -62.26 -40.81 0.97
CA GLY A 185 -62.21 -39.36 0.76
C GLY A 185 -61.13 -38.69 1.60
N ASP A 186 -61.04 -39.06 2.88
CA ASP A 186 -60.02 -38.59 3.81
C ASP A 186 -58.62 -39.03 3.36
N SER A 187 -58.45 -40.31 3.01
CA SER A 187 -57.16 -40.84 2.53
C SER A 187 -56.68 -40.18 1.23
N LEU A 188 -57.59 -39.91 0.27
CA LEU A 188 -57.26 -39.16 -0.95
C LEU A 188 -56.87 -37.71 -0.64
N TYR A 189 -57.54 -37.08 0.32
CA TYR A 189 -57.26 -35.71 0.72
C TYR A 189 -55.91 -35.59 1.45
N GLU A 190 -55.62 -36.49 2.39
CA GLU A 190 -54.36 -36.57 3.13
C GLU A 190 -53.15 -36.87 2.25
N ASN A 191 -53.36 -37.62 1.15
CA ASN A 191 -52.30 -38.00 0.22
C ASN A 191 -52.14 -37.06 -0.97
N LYS A 192 -52.92 -35.98 -1.03
CA LYS A 192 -52.73 -34.92 -2.02
C LYS A 192 -51.44 -34.14 -1.72
N TYR A 193 -50.53 -34.10 -2.70
CA TYR A 193 -49.31 -33.31 -2.58
C TYR A 193 -49.61 -31.80 -2.65
N ASP A 194 -49.12 -31.04 -1.67
CA ASP A 194 -49.12 -29.57 -1.67
C ASP A 194 -47.67 -29.05 -1.61
N PRO A 195 -47.17 -28.38 -2.67
CA PRO A 195 -45.81 -27.85 -2.71
C PRO A 195 -45.56 -26.69 -1.74
N ARG A 196 -46.61 -26.12 -1.12
CA ARG A 196 -46.53 -25.03 -0.14
C ARG A 196 -46.69 -25.52 1.30
N ALA A 197 -47.13 -26.76 1.50
CA ALA A 197 -47.18 -27.35 2.83
C ALA A 197 -45.73 -27.60 3.30
N SER A 198 -45.28 -26.83 4.29
CA SER A 198 -44.00 -27.07 4.94
C SER A 198 -44.01 -28.49 5.52
N PRO A 199 -42.93 -29.29 5.40
CA PRO A 199 -42.89 -30.58 6.07
C PRO A 199 -43.15 -30.37 7.57
N PRO A 200 -43.92 -31.26 8.23
CA PRO A 200 -44.15 -31.15 9.66
C PRO A 200 -42.80 -31.12 10.38
N SER A 201 -42.56 -30.05 11.13
CA SER A 201 -41.35 -29.90 11.94
C SER A 201 -41.23 -31.09 12.89
N ALA A 202 -40.06 -31.72 12.93
CA ALA A 202 -39.73 -32.85 13.80
C ALA A 202 -39.97 -32.55 15.31
N ALA A 203 -40.23 -31.29 15.68
CA ALA A 203 -40.63 -30.91 17.03
C ALA A 203 -42.02 -31.43 17.45
N SER A 204 -42.94 -31.72 16.51
CA SER A 204 -44.28 -32.19 16.87
C SER A 204 -44.34 -33.70 17.16
N ALA A 205 -43.39 -34.48 16.66
CA ALA A 205 -43.30 -35.93 16.92
C ALA A 205 -42.76 -36.27 18.32
N ALA A 206 -42.09 -35.32 19.00
CA ALA A 206 -41.56 -35.51 20.35
C ALA A 206 -42.60 -35.24 21.47
N ILE A 207 -43.76 -34.65 21.14
CA ILE A 207 -44.79 -34.30 22.13
C ILE A 207 -45.80 -35.43 22.32
N GLU A 208 -46.01 -36.29 21.31
CA GLU A 208 -46.91 -37.45 21.44
C GLU A 208 -46.29 -38.65 22.18
N SER A 209 -44.96 -38.72 22.34
CA SER A 209 -44.32 -39.83 23.06
C SER A 209 -44.17 -39.60 24.58
N SER A 210 -44.71 -38.51 25.14
CA SER A 210 -44.57 -38.16 26.57
C SER A 210 -45.87 -38.05 27.36
N ALA A 211 -46.99 -38.60 26.89
CA ALA A 211 -48.21 -38.70 27.70
C ALA A 211 -48.13 -39.93 28.66
N PRO A 212 -48.38 -39.77 29.97
CA PRO A 212 -48.07 -40.79 30.98
C PRO A 212 -49.13 -41.89 31.04
N ALA A 213 -48.67 -43.13 31.21
CA ALA A 213 -49.50 -44.27 31.57
C ALA A 213 -50.12 -44.04 32.96
N ALA A 214 -51.41 -43.68 32.99
CA ALA A 214 -52.21 -43.63 34.21
C ALA A 214 -52.90 -44.98 34.43
N SER A 215 -52.64 -45.53 35.62
CA SER A 215 -53.03 -46.84 36.15
C SER A 215 -54.53 -47.13 36.13
N LYS A 216 -54.87 -48.41 35.93
CA LYS A 216 -55.92 -49.10 36.69
C LYS A 216 -55.68 -50.60 36.72
#